data_AF-A0A8H5P9F1-F1
#
_entry.id   AF-A0A8H5P9F1-F1
#
_cell.length_a   1.000
_cell.length_b   1.000
_cell.length_c   1.000
_cell.angle_alpha   90.00
_cell.angle_beta   90.00
_cell.angle_gamma   90.00
#
_symmetry.space_group_name_H-M   'P 1'
#
loop_
_entity.id
_entity.type
_entity.pdbx_description
1 polymer ?
#
loop_
_entity_poly.entity_id
_entity_poly.type
_entity_poly.pdbx_seq_one_letter_code
_entity_poly.pdbx_strand_id
1 'polypeptide(L)'
;MLYFLHRPFVALADTVGAAPDDRELLPLLQSFPKLSRQTSNTTSVKLVTSFLISFPLAALLKRIPDSRPDLKNLFAISVSIFYLVGLFDLWDGVRTLFISAGGTYCIAKFLRTSPYMPWIGFAFVMGHMSLSHIARQAADDPTKADVTGAQMVLLMKLSAFCWNVADGQLPEEYLSDFQKRNMLKELPPILDYAGWVLFFPALFAGPSFDFTDYRKWLDTTMFDAPNVDPAKKPPVRKKRKIPRSGGPAAWKAASGLFLIGMFMALGGSYYPSLLTSDIYMKYGFLRRVWIMHMVSFTARLKYYGVWYLTEGSCILAGMGYNGVDPVTGKVFWNRLQNIDPWAVETAQNPRGYLGGWNINTSNWLRNYVYLRVTPRGKKPGFRASLMTFGTSALWHGFYPGYYLSFVLASFIQTAAKHYRRHVRPFFLETITGNPSPKKKYYDFVSYLATQLTFTFATAPFLVLTLQGSLLAWSRVYFYAVIWTVLSLVFFSSPGKAVLKEQLEKRQGRASAKLVRSISTDSLTGKEPILGISKDIEGDFNEAVEEIKAEMEMRQRKVKAEIEAHKAKAKTG
;
A
#
# COMPACT_ATOMS: atom_id res chain seq x y z
N MET A 1 -9.20 -2.36 6.08
CA MET A 1 -8.52 -1.07 6.22
C MET A 1 -9.14 0.03 5.35
N LEU A 2 -9.14 -0.07 4.01
CA LEU A 2 -9.81 0.93 3.17
C LEU A 2 -11.31 0.98 3.48
N TYR A 3 -12.00 -0.16 3.49
CA TYR A 3 -13.41 -0.25 3.90
C TYR A 3 -13.69 0.20 5.34
N PHE A 4 -12.84 -0.24 6.28
CA PHE A 4 -12.85 0.15 7.71
C PHE A 4 -12.80 1.67 7.91
N LEU A 5 -11.93 2.38 7.19
CA LEU A 5 -11.91 3.84 7.22
C LEU A 5 -12.96 4.46 6.29
N HIS A 6 -13.46 3.72 5.28
CA HIS A 6 -14.36 4.29 4.30
C HIS A 6 -15.74 4.55 4.87
N ARG A 7 -16.40 3.52 5.42
CA ARG A 7 -17.79 3.59 5.86
C ARG A 7 -18.05 4.55 7.03
N PRO A 8 -17.23 4.54 8.10
CA PRO A 8 -17.44 5.48 9.20
C PRO A 8 -17.29 6.93 8.73
N PHE A 9 -16.25 7.22 7.96
CA PHE A 9 -16.04 8.59 7.46
C PHE A 9 -17.12 9.04 6.48
N VAL A 10 -17.67 8.15 5.64
CA VAL A 10 -18.83 8.50 4.79
C VAL A 10 -20.05 8.82 5.66
N ALA A 11 -20.36 7.97 6.65
CA ALA A 11 -21.46 8.25 7.57
C ALA A 11 -21.31 9.60 8.30
N LEU A 12 -20.10 9.92 8.77
CA LEU A 12 -19.80 11.20 9.39
C LEU A 12 -19.99 12.37 8.41
N ALA A 13 -19.47 12.25 7.19
CA ALA A 13 -19.62 13.28 6.15
C ALA A 13 -21.09 13.52 5.80
N ASP A 14 -21.90 12.46 5.69
CA ASP A 14 -23.33 12.56 5.38
C ASP A 14 -24.12 13.30 6.46
N THR A 15 -23.67 13.26 7.72
CA THR A 15 -24.34 13.99 8.82
C THR A 15 -23.96 15.47 8.90
N VAL A 16 -22.80 15.85 8.38
CA VAL A 16 -22.32 17.24 8.37
C VAL A 16 -22.62 17.93 7.04
N GLY A 17 -22.67 17.17 5.94
CA GLY A 17 -22.85 17.64 4.58
C GLY A 17 -24.21 17.28 3.98
N ALA A 18 -25.30 17.40 4.75
CA ALA A 18 -26.65 17.22 4.21
C ALA A 18 -26.80 18.01 2.90
N ALA A 19 -27.14 17.30 1.82
CA ALA A 19 -27.43 17.92 0.52
C ALA A 19 -28.60 18.91 0.66
N PRO A 20 -28.60 20.05 -0.07
CA PRO A 20 -29.76 20.93 -0.11
C PRO A 20 -30.93 20.27 -0.88
N ASP A 21 -32.08 20.18 -0.21
CA ASP A 21 -33.44 19.87 -0.70
C ASP A 21 -33.66 18.63 -1.60
N ASP A 22 -33.94 17.49 -0.96
CA ASP A 22 -34.69 16.35 -1.53
C ASP A 22 -36.19 16.46 -1.17
N ARG A 23 -36.86 17.58 -1.47
CA ARG A 23 -38.32 17.70 -1.20
C ARG A 23 -39.19 16.86 -2.13
N GLU A 24 -38.65 16.23 -3.18
CA GLU A 24 -39.41 15.37 -4.08
C GLU A 24 -39.11 13.85 -3.96
N LEU A 25 -38.14 13.43 -3.12
CA LEU A 25 -37.79 12.01 -2.94
C LEU A 25 -38.17 11.43 -1.57
N LEU A 26 -38.90 12.20 -0.76
CA LEU A 26 -39.31 11.83 0.60
C LEU A 26 -40.05 10.48 0.72
N PRO A 27 -40.86 10.00 -0.24
CA PRO A 27 -41.57 8.73 -0.06
C PRO A 27 -40.69 7.48 -0.30
N LEU A 28 -39.60 7.58 -1.07
CA LEU A 28 -38.76 6.42 -1.44
C LEU A 28 -37.58 6.20 -0.49
N LEU A 29 -37.13 7.25 0.22
CA LEU A 29 -36.02 7.19 1.18
C LEU A 29 -36.48 6.89 2.62
N GLN A 30 -37.78 6.77 2.86
CA GLN A 30 -38.36 6.52 4.20
C GLN A 30 -38.41 5.03 4.60
N SER A 31 -37.96 4.10 3.75
CA SER A 31 -38.12 2.66 4.00
C SER A 31 -36.94 1.93 4.66
N PHE A 32 -35.86 2.59 5.14
CA PHE A 32 -34.86 1.98 6.06
C PHE A 32 -34.19 3.01 7.01
N PRO A 33 -33.77 2.62 8.25
CA PRO A 33 -34.13 3.39 9.45
C PRO A 33 -33.09 4.44 9.88
N LYS A 34 -33.60 5.57 10.40
CA LYS A 34 -32.87 6.66 11.07
C LYS A 34 -31.92 6.19 12.20
N LEU A 35 -32.14 4.99 12.76
CA LEU A 35 -31.31 4.41 13.83
C LEU A 35 -29.90 3.99 13.35
N SER A 36 -29.75 3.59 12.08
CA SER A 36 -28.45 3.19 11.51
C SER A 36 -27.52 4.39 11.31
N ARG A 37 -28.07 5.56 10.93
CA ARG A 37 -27.32 6.81 10.78
C ARG A 37 -26.78 7.34 12.11
N GLN A 38 -27.56 7.23 13.18
CA GLN A 38 -27.18 7.73 14.50
C GLN A 38 -26.05 6.88 15.12
N THR A 39 -26.13 5.56 14.97
CA THR A 39 -25.11 4.60 15.45
C THR A 39 -23.84 4.59 14.60
N SER A 40 -23.96 4.72 13.27
CA SER A 40 -22.79 4.88 12.39
C SER A 40 -22.00 6.16 12.71
N ASN A 41 -22.68 7.22 13.13
CA ASN A 41 -22.02 8.45 13.59
C ASN A 41 -21.19 8.22 14.86
N THR A 42 -21.71 7.44 15.82
CA THR A 42 -20.99 7.13 17.06
C THR A 42 -19.69 6.38 16.80
N THR A 43 -19.69 5.37 15.93
CA THR A 43 -18.48 4.59 15.58
C THR A 43 -17.41 5.46 14.90
N SER A 44 -17.84 6.37 14.03
CA SER A 44 -16.96 7.27 13.28
C SER A 44 -16.28 8.30 14.17
N VAL A 45 -17.07 8.90 15.08
CA VAL A 45 -16.55 9.82 16.10
C VAL A 45 -15.58 9.08 17.01
N LYS A 46 -15.93 7.88 17.50
CA LYS A 46 -15.02 7.05 18.32
C LYS A 46 -13.68 6.80 17.63
N LEU A 47 -13.69 6.56 16.31
CA LEU A 47 -12.47 6.33 15.53
C LEU A 47 -11.58 7.56 15.41
N VAL A 48 -12.15 8.71 15.02
CA VAL A 48 -11.38 9.96 14.99
C VAL A 48 -10.88 10.32 16.39
N THR A 49 -11.72 10.19 17.42
CA THR A 49 -11.34 10.42 18.82
C THR A 49 -10.20 9.50 19.26
N SER A 50 -10.18 8.23 18.86
CA SER A 50 -9.06 7.32 19.18
C SER A 50 -7.73 7.80 18.59
N PHE A 51 -7.73 8.34 17.37
CA PHE A 51 -6.53 8.91 16.76
C PHE A 51 -6.08 10.20 17.45
N LEU A 52 -7.02 11.04 17.90
CA LEU A 52 -6.69 12.28 18.60
C LEU A 52 -6.18 12.03 20.02
N ILE A 53 -6.84 11.15 20.79
CA ILE A 53 -6.41 10.74 22.13
C ILE A 53 -5.07 10.01 22.08
N SER A 54 -4.71 9.40 20.95
CA SER A 54 -3.39 8.76 20.79
C SER A 54 -2.23 9.75 20.94
N PHE A 55 -2.42 11.06 20.69
CA PHE A 55 -1.37 12.06 20.88
C PHE A 55 -1.01 12.30 22.36
N PRO A 56 -1.94 12.71 23.25
CA PRO A 56 -1.63 12.85 24.67
C PRO A 56 -1.17 11.53 25.28
N LEU A 57 -1.75 10.38 24.90
CA LEU A 57 -1.29 9.07 25.37
C LEU A 57 0.12 8.73 24.87
N ALA A 58 0.49 9.06 23.63
CA ALA A 58 1.85 8.87 23.11
C ALA A 58 2.84 9.78 23.85
N ALA A 59 2.43 11.00 24.21
CA ALA A 59 3.22 11.89 25.04
C ALA A 59 3.42 11.33 26.46
N LEU A 60 2.45 10.59 27.02
CA LEU A 60 2.60 9.88 28.29
C LEU A 60 3.49 8.64 28.14
N LEU A 61 3.31 7.84 27.09
CA LEU A 61 4.14 6.67 26.79
C LEU A 61 5.62 7.04 26.68
N LYS A 62 5.93 8.10 25.93
CA LYS A 62 7.28 8.67 25.83
C LYS A 62 7.84 9.14 27.19
N ARG A 63 6.99 9.29 28.21
CA ARG A 63 7.40 9.67 29.57
C ARG A 63 7.64 8.52 30.53
N ILE A 64 7.38 7.29 30.14
CA ILE A 64 7.78 6.13 30.91
C ILE A 64 9.32 6.04 30.92
N PRO A 65 9.95 5.73 32.08
CA PRO A 65 11.41 5.65 32.19
C PRO A 65 12.04 4.70 31.16
N ASP A 66 13.18 5.10 30.59
CA ASP A 66 13.88 4.29 29.57
C ASP A 66 14.45 2.98 30.14
N SER A 67 14.71 2.93 31.45
CA SER A 67 15.12 1.71 32.17
C SER A 67 13.98 0.72 32.45
N ARG A 68 12.73 1.06 32.10
CA ARG A 68 11.53 0.25 32.37
C ARG A 68 10.77 -0.09 31.09
N PRO A 69 11.35 -0.90 30.20
CA PRO A 69 10.69 -1.34 28.97
C PRO A 69 9.40 -2.13 29.24
N ASP A 70 9.37 -2.88 30.34
CA ASP A 70 8.18 -3.57 30.87
C ASP A 70 6.97 -2.63 30.99
N LEU A 71 7.17 -1.44 31.58
CA LEU A 71 6.10 -0.46 31.75
C LEU A 71 5.66 0.16 30.42
N LYS A 72 6.57 0.33 29.45
CA LYS A 72 6.23 0.82 28.10
C LYS A 72 5.31 -0.19 27.40
N ASN A 73 5.64 -1.48 27.47
CA ASN A 73 4.82 -2.55 26.91
C ASN A 73 3.45 -2.62 27.59
N LEU A 74 3.41 -2.66 28.93
CA LEU A 74 2.16 -2.72 29.69
C LEU A 74 1.26 -1.52 29.39
N PHE A 75 1.82 -0.31 29.30
CA PHE A 75 1.05 0.88 28.92
C PHE A 75 0.46 0.74 27.51
N ALA A 76 1.27 0.32 26.53
CA ALA A 76 0.81 0.16 25.16
C ALA A 76 -0.31 -0.89 25.06
N ILE A 77 -0.15 -2.03 25.72
CA ILE A 77 -1.15 -3.10 25.80
C ILE A 77 -2.44 -2.58 26.45
N SER A 78 -2.36 -1.95 27.61
CA SER A 78 -3.53 -1.45 28.34
C SER A 78 -4.33 -0.42 27.53
N VAL A 79 -3.65 0.53 26.85
CA VAL A 79 -4.32 1.50 25.98
C VAL A 79 -4.97 0.82 24.78
N SER A 80 -4.30 -0.14 24.15
CA SER A 80 -4.87 -0.89 23.03
C SER A 80 -6.09 -1.72 23.44
N ILE A 81 -6.06 -2.37 24.61
CA ILE A 81 -7.22 -3.09 25.16
C ILE A 81 -8.35 -2.11 25.46
N PHE A 82 -8.06 -0.95 26.05
CA PHE A 82 -9.05 0.10 26.27
C PHE A 82 -9.65 0.61 24.95
N TYR A 83 -8.86 0.77 23.89
CA TYR A 83 -9.40 1.10 22.58
C TYR A 83 -10.33 0.01 22.06
N LEU A 84 -9.88 -1.24 22.05
CA LEU A 84 -10.68 -2.35 21.52
C LEU A 84 -11.98 -2.54 22.30
N VAL A 85 -11.89 -2.69 23.62
CA VAL A 85 -13.03 -3.03 24.48
C VAL A 85 -13.72 -1.78 25.04
N GLY A 86 -12.96 -0.88 25.66
CA GLY A 86 -13.52 0.30 26.33
C GLY A 86 -14.17 1.31 25.38
N LEU A 87 -13.58 1.56 24.20
CA LEU A 87 -14.15 2.50 23.23
C LEU A 87 -15.10 1.82 22.24
N PHE A 88 -14.72 0.65 21.72
CA PHE A 88 -15.42 0.01 20.60
C PHE A 88 -16.20 -1.27 20.95
N ASP A 89 -16.11 -1.78 22.17
CA ASP A 89 -16.74 -3.05 22.61
C ASP A 89 -16.40 -4.27 21.72
N LEU A 90 -15.16 -4.30 21.22
CA LEU A 90 -14.66 -5.33 20.28
C LEU A 90 -14.07 -6.55 21.01
N TRP A 91 -14.87 -7.25 21.82
CA TRP A 91 -14.43 -8.49 22.47
C TRP A 91 -14.03 -9.58 21.46
N ASP A 92 -14.85 -9.78 20.43
CA ASP A 92 -14.54 -10.67 19.32
C ASP A 92 -13.30 -10.20 18.55
N GLY A 93 -13.07 -8.88 18.52
CA GLY A 93 -11.88 -8.29 17.93
C GLY A 93 -10.61 -8.62 18.70
N VAL A 94 -10.64 -8.53 20.03
CA VAL A 94 -9.54 -8.96 20.91
C VAL A 94 -9.23 -10.44 20.66
N ARG A 95 -10.26 -11.31 20.65
CA ARG A 95 -10.08 -12.74 20.33
C ARG A 95 -9.42 -12.93 18.96
N THR A 96 -9.86 -12.20 17.94
CA THR A 96 -9.33 -12.28 16.58
C THR A 96 -7.84 -11.88 16.50
N LEU A 97 -7.47 -10.77 17.14
CA LEU A 97 -6.07 -10.33 17.18
C LEU A 97 -5.21 -11.31 17.98
N PHE A 98 -5.73 -11.81 19.10
CA PHE A 98 -5.05 -12.79 19.96
C PHE A 98 -4.79 -14.11 19.22
N ILE A 99 -5.78 -14.70 18.54
CA ILE A 99 -5.61 -15.92 17.75
C ILE A 99 -4.52 -15.73 16.70
N SER A 100 -4.55 -14.61 15.98
CA SER A 100 -3.54 -14.31 14.96
C SER A 100 -2.14 -14.19 15.57
N ALA A 101 -2.00 -13.40 16.63
CA ALA A 101 -0.71 -13.12 17.26
C ALA A 101 -0.14 -14.34 17.99
N GLY A 102 -0.95 -15.03 18.79
CA GLY A 102 -0.57 -16.23 19.54
C GLY A 102 -0.26 -17.39 18.60
N GLY A 103 -1.12 -17.66 17.61
CA GLY A 103 -0.88 -18.70 16.60
C GLY A 103 0.41 -18.46 15.82
N THR A 104 0.69 -17.22 15.42
CA THR A 104 1.95 -16.86 14.74
C THR A 104 3.17 -17.10 15.64
N TYR A 105 3.11 -16.71 16.91
CA TYR A 105 4.21 -16.93 17.86
C TYR A 105 4.45 -18.43 18.07
N CYS A 106 3.39 -19.22 18.22
CA CYS A 106 3.48 -20.68 18.32
C CYS A 106 4.09 -21.32 17.07
N ILE A 107 3.65 -20.92 15.87
CA ILE A 107 4.23 -21.39 14.60
C ILE A 107 5.72 -21.07 14.54
N ALA A 108 6.12 -19.83 14.86
CA ALA A 108 7.51 -19.41 14.87
C ALA A 108 8.36 -20.13 15.93
N LYS A 109 7.75 -20.52 17.07
CA LYS A 109 8.40 -21.26 18.16
C LYS A 109 8.59 -22.74 17.83
N PHE A 110 7.54 -23.42 17.41
CA PHE A 110 7.56 -24.88 17.25
C PHE A 110 8.09 -25.32 15.88
N LEU A 111 7.94 -24.50 14.84
CA LEU A 111 8.45 -24.79 13.49
C LEU A 111 9.69 -23.97 13.15
N ARG A 112 10.39 -23.44 14.15
CA ARG A 112 11.45 -22.43 14.00
C ARG A 112 12.51 -22.75 12.94
N THR A 113 12.94 -24.01 12.89
CA THR A 113 13.99 -24.49 11.98
C THR A 113 13.46 -24.96 10.63
N SER A 114 12.12 -25.04 10.47
CA SER A 114 11.50 -25.50 9.23
C SER A 114 11.58 -24.41 8.14
N PRO A 115 12.03 -24.74 6.92
CA PRO A 115 12.03 -23.79 5.81
C PRO A 115 10.62 -23.37 5.37
N TYR A 116 9.60 -24.15 5.75
CA TYR A 116 8.19 -23.86 5.44
C TYR A 116 7.50 -22.96 6.47
N MET A 117 8.09 -22.76 7.65
CA MET A 117 7.51 -21.96 8.74
C MET A 117 7.00 -20.57 8.32
N PRO A 118 7.75 -19.74 7.55
CA PRO A 118 7.24 -18.44 7.15
C PRO A 118 6.03 -18.52 6.22
N TRP A 119 5.95 -19.54 5.37
CA TRP A 119 4.80 -19.76 4.50
C TRP A 119 3.59 -20.28 5.26
N ILE A 120 3.79 -21.20 6.22
CA ILE A 120 2.74 -21.69 7.12
C ILE A 120 2.19 -20.52 7.95
N GLY A 121 3.08 -19.68 8.51
CA GLY A 121 2.70 -18.48 9.24
C GLY A 121 1.89 -17.52 8.38
N PHE A 122 2.35 -17.24 7.16
CA PHE A 122 1.63 -16.40 6.20
C PHE A 122 0.24 -16.97 5.86
N ALA A 123 0.14 -18.26 5.54
CA ALA A 123 -1.11 -18.93 5.21
C ALA A 123 -2.09 -18.91 6.39
N PHE A 124 -1.60 -19.10 7.61
CA PHE A 124 -2.40 -19.01 8.83
C PHE A 124 -3.01 -17.62 9.02
N VAL A 125 -2.20 -16.55 9.00
CA VAL A 125 -2.72 -15.19 9.22
C VAL A 125 -3.58 -14.70 8.06
N MET A 126 -3.23 -15.04 6.82
CA MET A 126 -4.01 -14.70 5.62
C MET A 126 -5.33 -15.46 5.59
N GLY A 127 -5.33 -16.75 5.92
CA GLY A 127 -6.54 -17.57 6.02
C GLY A 127 -7.47 -17.06 7.11
N HIS A 128 -6.94 -16.75 8.30
CA HIS A 128 -7.75 -16.20 9.39
C HIS A 128 -8.38 -14.85 9.03
N MET A 129 -7.61 -13.92 8.46
CA MET A 129 -8.15 -12.64 7.98
C MET A 129 -9.15 -12.83 6.82
N SER A 130 -8.93 -13.82 5.95
CA SER A 130 -9.85 -14.14 4.87
C SER A 130 -11.23 -14.55 5.41
N LEU A 131 -11.27 -15.40 6.45
CA LEU A 131 -12.52 -15.75 7.13
C LEU A 131 -13.21 -14.51 7.72
N SER A 132 -12.46 -13.61 8.36
CA SER A 132 -12.99 -12.35 8.90
C SER A 132 -13.55 -11.45 7.80
N HIS A 133 -12.88 -11.36 6.64
CA HIS A 133 -13.37 -10.60 5.48
C HIS A 133 -14.66 -11.19 4.90
N ILE A 134 -14.74 -12.51 4.77
CA ILE A 134 -15.93 -13.20 4.25
C ILE A 134 -17.11 -12.99 5.21
N ALA A 135 -16.91 -13.22 6.51
CA ALA A 135 -17.93 -13.00 7.53
C ALA A 135 -18.43 -11.55 7.53
N ARG A 136 -17.51 -10.57 7.45
CA ARG A 136 -17.85 -9.14 7.35
C ARG A 136 -18.63 -8.82 6.07
N GLN A 137 -18.19 -9.34 4.93
CA GLN A 137 -18.86 -9.11 3.64
C GLN A 137 -20.25 -9.75 3.60
N ALA A 138 -20.43 -10.90 4.23
CA ALA A 138 -21.74 -11.55 4.37
C ALA A 138 -22.68 -10.79 5.31
N ALA A 139 -22.15 -10.20 6.38
CA ALA A 139 -22.94 -9.40 7.32
C ALA A 139 -23.36 -8.03 6.73
N ASP A 140 -22.53 -7.43 5.89
CA ASP A 140 -22.71 -6.12 5.22
C ASP A 140 -23.19 -4.95 6.11
N ASP A 141 -22.98 -5.04 7.42
CA ASP A 141 -23.52 -4.09 8.40
C ASP A 141 -22.57 -2.90 8.63
N PRO A 142 -22.95 -1.67 8.25
CA PRO A 142 -22.12 -0.47 8.43
C PRO A 142 -22.08 0.05 9.88
N THR A 143 -22.96 -0.45 10.77
CA THR A 143 -23.09 0.08 12.14
C THR A 143 -22.11 -0.57 13.12
N LYS A 144 -21.64 -1.78 12.81
CA LYS A 144 -20.70 -2.53 13.64
C LYS A 144 -19.27 -2.05 13.48
N ALA A 145 -18.58 -1.87 14.60
CA ALA A 145 -17.15 -1.61 14.61
C ALA A 145 -16.41 -2.82 14.00
N ASP A 146 -15.48 -2.56 13.09
CA ASP A 146 -14.87 -3.58 12.24
C ASP A 146 -13.39 -3.82 12.63
N VAL A 147 -13.08 -4.99 13.20
CA VAL A 147 -11.71 -5.34 13.58
C VAL A 147 -10.79 -5.61 12.38
N THR A 148 -11.34 -5.86 11.19
CA THR A 148 -10.54 -6.25 10.01
C THR A 148 -9.55 -5.16 9.59
N GLY A 149 -9.81 -3.88 9.92
CA GLY A 149 -8.83 -2.80 9.81
C GLY A 149 -7.53 -3.09 10.56
N ALA A 150 -7.64 -3.35 11.87
CA ALA A 150 -6.51 -3.70 12.72
C ALA A 150 -5.88 -5.04 12.33
N GLN A 151 -6.71 -6.02 11.99
CA GLN A 151 -6.25 -7.35 11.57
C GLN A 151 -5.41 -7.29 10.29
N MET A 152 -5.78 -6.45 9.31
CA MET A 152 -5.01 -6.24 8.08
C MET A 152 -3.61 -5.68 8.35
N VAL A 153 -3.50 -4.72 9.28
CA VAL A 153 -2.20 -4.17 9.71
C VAL A 153 -1.40 -5.24 10.46
N LEU A 154 -2.06 -5.97 11.36
CA LEU A 154 -1.43 -7.02 12.14
C LEU A 154 -0.92 -8.17 11.26
N LEU A 155 -1.63 -8.56 10.21
CA LEU A 155 -1.18 -9.59 9.27
C LEU A 155 0.19 -9.26 8.67
N MET A 156 0.40 -8.00 8.24
CA MET A 156 1.69 -7.59 7.68
C MET A 156 2.82 -7.74 8.69
N LYS A 157 2.57 -7.30 9.93
CA LYS A 157 3.49 -7.44 11.06
C LYS A 157 3.83 -8.91 11.32
N LEU A 158 2.81 -9.75 11.49
CA LEU A 158 2.96 -11.16 11.88
C LEU A 158 3.63 -12.01 10.78
N SER A 159 3.26 -11.80 9.52
CA SER A 159 3.91 -12.48 8.40
C SER A 159 5.38 -12.04 8.22
N ALA A 160 5.68 -10.75 8.41
CA ALA A 160 7.05 -10.26 8.44
C ALA A 160 7.84 -10.85 9.61
N PHE A 161 7.22 -10.99 10.79
CA PHE A 161 7.83 -11.61 11.95
C PHE A 161 8.27 -13.06 11.67
N CYS A 162 7.44 -13.88 11.03
CA CYS A 162 7.85 -15.23 10.65
C CYS A 162 9.06 -15.23 9.70
N TRP A 163 9.09 -14.34 8.71
CA TRP A 163 10.26 -14.20 7.84
C TRP A 163 11.51 -13.74 8.58
N ASN A 164 11.38 -12.79 9.51
CA ASN A 164 12.49 -12.31 10.32
C ASN A 164 13.07 -13.41 11.22
N VAL A 165 12.21 -14.28 11.79
CA VAL A 165 12.66 -15.46 12.55
C VAL A 165 13.37 -16.46 11.65
N ALA A 166 12.81 -16.74 10.46
CA ALA A 166 13.42 -17.65 9.48
C ALA A 166 14.78 -17.14 8.99
N ASP A 167 14.90 -15.84 8.71
CA ASP A 167 16.17 -15.21 8.34
C ASP A 167 17.23 -15.33 9.43
N GLY A 168 16.82 -15.27 10.70
CA GLY A 168 17.71 -15.45 11.84
C GLY A 168 18.26 -16.88 12.00
N GLN A 169 17.80 -17.84 11.20
CA GLN A 169 18.33 -19.21 11.16
C GLN A 169 19.34 -19.42 10.01
N LEU A 170 19.56 -18.41 9.17
CA LEU A 170 20.44 -18.48 8.02
C LEU A 170 21.78 -17.78 8.29
N PRO A 171 22.88 -18.25 7.68
CA PRO A 171 24.13 -17.51 7.68
C PRO A 171 23.98 -16.13 7.02
N GLU A 172 24.64 -15.12 7.59
CA GLU A 172 24.48 -13.72 7.16
C GLU A 172 24.89 -13.47 5.70
N GLU A 173 25.77 -14.30 5.14
CA GLU A 173 26.19 -14.25 3.73
C GLU A 173 25.03 -14.46 2.74
N TYR A 174 23.98 -15.19 3.13
CA TYR A 174 22.80 -15.43 2.31
C TYR A 174 21.74 -14.34 2.43
N LEU A 175 21.96 -13.34 3.30
CA LEU A 175 20.99 -12.31 3.63
C LEU A 175 21.34 -10.99 2.94
N SER A 176 20.33 -10.36 2.35
CA SER A 176 20.39 -8.96 1.94
C SER A 176 20.51 -8.04 3.16
N ASP A 177 20.96 -6.80 2.97
CA ASP A 177 21.07 -5.81 4.05
C ASP A 177 19.74 -5.55 4.77
N PHE A 178 18.62 -5.66 4.04
CA PHE A 178 17.30 -5.57 4.64
C PHE A 178 17.04 -6.72 5.62
N GLN A 179 17.34 -7.95 5.21
CA GLN A 179 17.15 -9.14 6.03
C GLN A 179 18.11 -9.14 7.22
N LYS A 180 19.38 -8.81 7.03
CA LYS A 180 20.37 -8.68 8.12
C LYS A 180 19.93 -7.71 9.21
N ARG A 181 19.33 -6.57 8.81
CA ARG A 181 18.86 -5.56 9.77
C ARG A 181 17.67 -6.03 10.60
N ASN A 182 16.83 -6.90 10.04
CA ASN A 182 15.53 -7.27 10.59
C ASN A 182 15.47 -8.69 11.15
N MET A 183 16.47 -9.55 10.89
CA MET A 183 16.50 -10.93 11.34
C MET A 183 16.39 -11.05 12.87
N LEU A 184 15.74 -12.12 13.32
CA LEU A 184 15.57 -12.45 14.73
C LEU A 184 16.27 -13.77 15.04
N LYS A 185 17.50 -13.66 15.58
CA LYS A 185 18.29 -14.80 16.05
C LYS A 185 17.67 -15.50 17.26
N GLU A 186 16.81 -14.81 18.00
CA GLU A 186 16.06 -15.34 19.15
C GLU A 186 14.63 -14.80 19.14
N LEU A 187 13.69 -15.61 19.62
CA LEU A 187 12.32 -15.17 19.80
C LEU A 187 12.24 -14.12 20.91
N PRO A 188 11.44 -13.06 20.72
CA PRO A 188 11.26 -12.08 21.77
C PRO A 188 10.52 -12.64 22.99
N PRO A 189 10.77 -12.07 24.17
CA PRO A 189 9.90 -12.27 25.32
C PRO A 189 8.43 -11.95 24.98
N ILE A 190 7.50 -12.69 25.59
CA ILE A 190 6.07 -12.57 25.27
C ILE A 190 5.55 -11.15 25.54
N LEU A 191 6.03 -10.48 26.60
CA LEU A 191 5.61 -9.12 26.91
C LEU A 191 5.99 -8.11 25.82
N ASP A 192 7.23 -8.17 25.31
CA ASP A 192 7.70 -7.31 24.22
C ASP A 192 6.92 -7.60 22.94
N TYR A 193 6.69 -8.88 22.64
CA TYR A 193 5.89 -9.29 21.49
C TYR A 193 4.46 -8.77 21.58
N ALA A 194 3.82 -8.89 22.74
CA ALA A 194 2.48 -8.38 22.99
C ALA A 194 2.43 -6.85 22.89
N GLY A 195 3.43 -6.14 23.45
CA GLY A 195 3.57 -4.69 23.35
C GLY A 195 3.72 -4.22 21.91
N TRP A 196 4.49 -4.96 21.10
CA TRP A 196 4.61 -4.70 19.67
C TRP A 196 3.28 -4.95 18.95
N VAL A 197 2.64 -6.11 19.14
CA VAL A 197 1.34 -6.47 18.53
C VAL A 197 0.31 -5.39 18.83
N LEU A 198 0.18 -5.01 20.10
CA LEU A 198 -0.77 -4.05 20.64
C LEU A 198 -0.17 -2.65 20.82
N PHE A 199 0.64 -2.19 19.87
CA PHE A 199 1.15 -0.82 19.89
C PHE A 199 0.05 0.17 19.45
N PHE A 200 -0.62 0.79 20.43
CA PHE A 200 -1.84 1.59 20.20
C PHE A 200 -1.72 2.70 19.13
N PRO A 201 -0.58 3.44 18.97
CA PRO A 201 -0.49 4.50 17.96
C PRO A 201 -0.67 4.00 16.52
N ALA A 202 -0.42 2.70 16.30
CA ALA A 202 -0.48 2.06 14.99
C ALA A 202 -1.50 0.91 14.92
N LEU A 203 -2.36 0.75 15.92
CA LEU A 203 -3.23 -0.42 16.09
C LEU A 203 -4.25 -0.58 14.95
N PHE A 204 -5.01 0.47 14.63
CA PHE A 204 -6.15 0.36 13.72
C PHE A 204 -5.81 0.57 12.24
N ALA A 205 -5.07 1.64 11.92
CA ALA A 205 -4.80 2.05 10.53
C ALA A 205 -3.31 1.94 10.14
N GLY A 206 -2.49 1.34 11.01
CA GLY A 206 -1.03 1.35 10.85
C GLY A 206 -0.44 2.70 11.26
N PRO A 207 0.80 2.99 10.89
CA PRO A 207 1.68 2.25 9.98
C PRO A 207 2.11 0.86 10.49
N SER A 208 2.36 -0.08 9.58
CA SER A 208 2.99 -1.37 9.92
C SER A 208 4.51 -1.22 10.05
N PHE A 209 5.13 -1.98 10.96
CA PHE A 209 6.57 -1.95 11.20
C PHE A 209 7.09 -3.26 11.78
N ASP A 210 8.37 -3.54 11.55
CA ASP A 210 9.04 -4.75 12.02
C ASP A 210 9.24 -4.77 13.53
N PHE A 211 9.21 -5.96 14.13
CA PHE A 211 9.49 -6.14 15.56
C PHE A 211 10.89 -5.62 15.95
N THR A 212 11.88 -5.73 15.06
CA THR A 212 13.24 -5.27 15.32
C THR A 212 13.32 -3.75 15.51
N ASP A 213 12.49 -2.97 14.81
CA ASP A 213 12.38 -1.53 15.03
C ASP A 213 11.70 -1.23 16.37
N TYR A 214 10.70 -2.03 16.76
CA TYR A 214 10.08 -1.93 18.09
C TYR A 214 11.08 -2.21 19.22
N ARG A 215 11.89 -3.26 19.08
CA ARG A 215 12.93 -3.62 20.07
C ARG A 215 13.93 -2.47 20.25
N LYS A 216 14.42 -1.91 19.15
CA LYS A 216 15.36 -0.76 19.17
C LYS A 216 14.76 0.52 19.76
N TRP A 217 13.43 0.69 19.66
CA TRP A 217 12.72 1.76 20.34
C TRP A 217 12.58 1.50 21.84
N LEU A 218 12.28 0.26 22.19
CA LEU A 218 12.03 -0.18 23.55
C LEU A 218 13.30 -0.03 24.42
N ASP A 219 14.44 -0.49 23.90
CA ASP A 219 15.77 -0.36 24.51
C ASP A 219 16.46 0.99 24.25
N THR A 220 15.82 1.86 23.46
CA THR A 220 16.28 3.20 23.06
C THR A 220 17.56 3.26 22.21
N THR A 221 18.07 2.13 21.74
CA THR A 221 19.26 2.06 20.87
C THR A 221 19.02 2.72 19.51
N MET A 222 17.77 2.80 19.05
CA MET A 222 17.45 3.50 17.80
C MET A 222 17.83 4.99 17.82
N PHE A 223 17.95 5.60 19.00
CA PHE A 223 18.26 7.02 19.17
C PHE A 223 19.75 7.30 19.34
N ASP A 224 20.59 6.26 19.40
CA ASP A 224 22.01 6.43 19.50
C ASP A 224 22.53 7.04 18.17
N ALA A 225 23.20 8.19 18.27
CA ALA A 225 23.77 8.92 17.14
C ALA A 225 25.29 9.07 17.32
N PRO A 226 26.06 7.97 17.20
CA PRO A 226 27.51 7.97 17.48
C PRO A 226 28.28 8.83 16.46
N ASN A 227 27.82 8.88 15.22
CA ASN A 227 28.50 9.56 14.11
C ASN A 227 28.04 11.01 13.90
N VAL A 228 27.35 11.60 14.89
CA VAL A 228 26.85 12.97 14.85
C VAL A 228 27.58 13.79 15.91
N ASP A 229 28.16 14.91 15.47
CA ASP A 229 28.79 15.91 16.33
C ASP A 229 27.89 16.20 17.55
N PRO A 230 28.40 16.13 18.79
CA PRO A 230 27.67 16.49 20.00
C PRO A 230 26.89 17.82 19.91
N ALA A 231 27.43 18.83 19.22
CA ALA A 231 26.78 20.12 19.04
C ALA A 231 25.54 20.06 18.11
N LYS A 232 25.51 19.07 17.20
CA LYS A 232 24.41 18.83 16.25
C LYS A 232 23.46 17.72 16.71
N LYS A 233 23.70 17.12 17.88
CA LYS A 233 22.80 16.12 18.44
C LYS A 233 21.45 16.76 18.75
N PRO A 234 20.34 16.07 18.41
CA PRO A 234 19.04 16.67 18.56
C PRO A 234 18.71 16.90 20.03
N PRO A 235 18.03 18.01 20.37
CA PRO A 235 17.78 18.36 21.74
C PRO A 235 16.88 17.31 22.40
N VAL A 236 17.34 16.81 23.55
CA VAL A 236 16.56 15.94 24.43
C VAL A 236 15.99 16.74 25.60
N ARG A 237 14.93 16.24 26.25
CA ARG A 237 14.33 16.89 27.43
C ARG A 237 14.57 16.01 28.65
N LYS A 238 15.22 16.55 29.67
CA LYS A 238 15.75 15.79 30.83
C LYS A 238 16.80 14.76 30.37
N LYS A 239 17.32 13.92 31.27
CA LYS A 239 18.33 12.87 30.98
C LYS A 239 17.78 11.70 30.11
N ARG A 240 16.98 11.99 29.07
CA ARG A 240 16.29 10.99 28.23
C ARG A 240 16.90 10.89 26.85
N LYS A 241 16.77 9.72 26.22
CA LYS A 241 17.35 9.47 24.88
C LYS A 241 16.45 9.90 23.71
N ILE A 242 15.13 9.90 23.88
CA ILE A 242 14.18 10.21 22.78
C ILE A 242 14.23 11.71 22.42
N PRO A 243 14.57 12.09 21.18
CA PRO A 243 14.63 13.48 20.73
C PRO A 243 13.29 14.22 20.82
N ARG A 244 13.31 15.57 20.85
CA ARG A 244 12.07 16.37 20.79
C ARG A 244 11.30 16.11 19.49
N SER A 245 10.06 15.63 19.64
CA SER A 245 9.17 15.21 18.54
C SER A 245 7.83 15.95 18.49
N GLY A 246 7.59 16.89 19.43
CA GLY A 246 6.30 17.58 19.57
C GLY A 246 5.93 18.44 18.35
N GLY A 247 6.88 19.23 17.82
CA GLY A 247 6.65 20.06 16.63
C GLY A 247 6.29 19.23 15.39
N PRO A 248 7.14 18.25 14.99
CA PRO A 248 6.83 17.36 13.87
C PRO A 248 5.51 16.58 14.04
N ALA A 249 5.21 16.11 15.25
CA ALA A 249 3.94 15.45 15.55
C ALA A 249 2.74 16.40 15.40
N ALA A 250 2.83 17.63 15.92
CA ALA A 250 1.77 18.63 15.81
C ALA A 250 1.53 19.04 14.34
N TRP A 251 2.58 19.14 13.53
CA TRP A 251 2.45 19.40 12.09
C TRP A 251 1.68 18.28 11.38
N LYS A 252 1.99 17.02 11.68
CA LYS A 252 1.25 15.86 11.16
C LYS A 252 -0.20 15.85 11.65
N ALA A 253 -0.45 16.20 12.91
CA ALA A 253 -1.80 16.32 13.46
C ALA A 253 -2.63 17.38 12.71
N ALA A 254 -2.09 18.60 12.57
CA ALA A 254 -2.75 19.70 11.87
C ALA A 254 -3.00 19.37 10.40
N SER A 255 -2.01 18.82 9.71
CA SER A 255 -2.14 18.37 8.32
C SER A 255 -3.21 17.28 8.19
N GLY A 256 -3.24 16.32 9.11
CA GLY A 256 -4.21 15.22 9.11
C GLY A 256 -5.64 15.72 9.32
N LEU A 257 -5.85 16.61 10.29
CA LEU A 257 -7.13 17.25 10.56
C LEU A 257 -7.61 18.11 9.37
N PHE A 258 -6.72 18.88 8.76
CA PHE A 258 -7.04 19.66 7.56
C PHE A 258 -7.55 18.77 6.42
N LEU A 259 -6.88 17.65 6.15
CA LEU A 259 -7.28 16.71 5.10
C LEU A 259 -8.61 16.00 5.40
N ILE A 260 -8.88 15.67 6.67
CA ILE A 260 -10.19 15.15 7.10
C ILE A 260 -11.27 16.23 6.91
N GLY A 261 -11.00 17.48 7.28
CA GLY A 261 -11.91 18.60 7.06
C GLY A 261 -12.23 18.81 5.58
N MET A 262 -11.22 18.75 4.70
CA MET A 262 -11.44 18.79 3.25
C MET A 262 -12.28 17.61 2.76
N PHE A 263 -12.04 16.39 3.26
CA PHE A 263 -12.87 15.24 2.94
C PHE A 263 -14.34 15.47 3.32
N MET A 264 -14.60 16.02 4.51
CA MET A 264 -15.96 16.32 4.96
C MET A 264 -16.63 17.39 4.09
N ALA A 265 -15.89 18.45 3.74
CA ALA A 265 -16.39 19.53 2.88
C ALA A 265 -16.72 19.07 1.45
N LEU A 266 -15.93 18.13 0.91
CA LEU A 266 -16.10 17.63 -0.46
C LEU A 266 -17.01 16.40 -0.55
N GLY A 267 -17.22 15.68 0.56
CA GLY A 267 -17.92 14.39 0.60
C GLY A 267 -19.36 14.45 0.11
N GLY A 268 -20.10 15.52 0.45
CA GLY A 268 -21.49 15.70 0.00
C GLY A 268 -21.62 15.92 -1.51
N SER A 269 -20.59 16.48 -2.16
CA SER A 269 -20.60 16.74 -3.60
C SER A 269 -19.96 15.60 -4.42
N TYR A 270 -19.04 14.85 -3.83
CA TYR A 270 -18.22 13.86 -4.52
C TYR A 270 -18.19 12.54 -3.74
N TYR A 271 -19.22 11.73 -3.93
CA TYR A 271 -19.41 10.44 -3.25
C TYR A 271 -19.42 9.25 -4.25
N PRO A 272 -19.03 8.03 -3.83
CA PRO A 272 -18.88 6.89 -4.74
C PRO A 272 -20.15 6.48 -5.51
N SER A 273 -21.33 6.51 -4.87
CA SER A 273 -22.59 6.11 -5.51
C SER A 273 -23.03 7.06 -6.62
N LEU A 274 -22.46 8.27 -6.70
CA LEU A 274 -22.67 9.18 -7.83
C LEU A 274 -22.22 8.53 -9.14
N LEU A 275 -21.12 7.77 -9.14
CA LEU A 275 -20.58 7.14 -10.35
C LEU A 275 -21.53 6.11 -10.97
N THR A 276 -22.42 5.54 -10.17
CA THR A 276 -23.43 4.55 -10.56
C THR A 276 -24.85 5.12 -10.63
N SER A 277 -25.09 6.38 -10.24
CA SER A 277 -26.39 7.06 -10.32
C SER A 277 -26.71 7.61 -11.71
N ASP A 278 -27.94 7.50 -12.20
CA ASP A 278 -28.32 7.96 -13.55
C ASP A 278 -28.12 9.46 -13.76
N ILE A 279 -28.14 10.27 -12.68
CA ILE A 279 -27.85 11.70 -12.72
C ILE A 279 -26.45 11.96 -13.31
N TYR A 280 -25.49 11.07 -13.06
CA TYR A 280 -24.14 11.17 -13.61
C TYR A 280 -24.12 11.21 -15.13
N MET A 281 -25.06 10.52 -15.80
CA MET A 281 -25.16 10.48 -17.26
C MET A 281 -25.73 11.76 -17.87
N LYS A 282 -26.36 12.63 -17.07
CA LYS A 282 -26.78 13.97 -17.53
C LYS A 282 -25.60 14.89 -17.84
N TYR A 283 -24.40 14.58 -17.33
CA TYR A 283 -23.20 15.35 -17.60
C TYR A 283 -22.48 14.88 -18.86
N GLY A 284 -21.87 15.83 -19.58
CA GLY A 284 -20.99 15.56 -20.71
C GLY A 284 -19.72 14.79 -20.29
N PHE A 285 -19.07 14.14 -21.26
CA PHE A 285 -17.96 13.22 -21.01
C PHE A 285 -16.83 13.81 -20.13
N LEU A 286 -16.33 15.00 -20.45
CA LEU A 286 -15.24 15.63 -19.68
C LEU A 286 -15.65 15.89 -18.22
N ARG A 287 -16.90 16.33 -17.99
CA ARG A 287 -17.42 16.54 -16.64
C ARG A 287 -17.59 15.22 -15.88
N ARG A 288 -17.98 14.14 -16.57
CA ARG A 288 -18.02 12.79 -15.95
C ARG A 288 -16.63 12.33 -15.52
N VAL A 289 -15.61 12.47 -16.38
CA VAL A 289 -14.22 12.14 -16.04
C VAL A 289 -13.72 12.99 -14.87
N TRP A 290 -14.01 14.30 -14.87
CA TRP A 290 -13.68 15.19 -13.76
C TRP A 290 -14.35 14.78 -12.45
N ILE A 291 -15.66 14.50 -12.46
CA ILE A 291 -16.39 14.02 -11.28
C ILE A 291 -15.78 12.72 -10.77
N MET A 292 -15.44 11.76 -11.66
CA MET A 292 -14.77 10.54 -11.26
C MET A 292 -13.43 10.83 -10.58
N HIS A 293 -12.64 11.77 -11.11
CA HIS A 293 -11.40 12.20 -10.49
C HIS A 293 -11.62 12.80 -9.11
N MET A 294 -12.59 13.69 -8.97
CA MET A 294 -12.94 14.30 -7.68
C MET A 294 -13.49 13.30 -6.68
N VAL A 295 -14.29 12.31 -7.09
CA VAL A 295 -14.74 11.22 -6.22
C VAL A 295 -13.54 10.42 -5.70
N SER A 296 -12.60 10.07 -6.58
CA SER A 296 -11.38 9.37 -6.18
C SER A 296 -10.50 10.23 -5.26
N PHE A 297 -10.31 11.51 -5.57
CA PHE A 297 -9.52 12.45 -4.76
C PHE A 297 -10.12 12.64 -3.37
N THR A 298 -11.42 12.95 -3.30
CA THR A 298 -12.16 13.07 -2.04
C THR A 298 -12.04 11.79 -1.22
N ALA A 299 -12.20 10.62 -1.83
CA ALA A 299 -12.00 9.35 -1.13
C ALA A 299 -10.57 9.15 -0.60
N ARG A 300 -9.54 9.69 -1.27
CA ARG A 300 -8.14 9.62 -0.81
C ARG A 300 -7.86 10.50 0.41
N LEU A 301 -8.47 11.68 0.50
CA LEU A 301 -8.24 12.66 1.57
C LEU A 301 -8.41 12.07 2.97
N LYS A 302 -9.42 11.24 3.21
CA LYS A 302 -9.60 10.59 4.53
C LYS A 302 -8.46 9.63 4.87
N TYR A 303 -7.91 8.90 3.91
CA TYR A 303 -6.78 8.01 4.14
C TYR A 303 -5.52 8.83 4.43
N TYR A 304 -5.30 9.92 3.69
CA TYR A 304 -4.18 10.84 3.95
C TYR A 304 -4.27 11.43 5.36
N GLY A 305 -5.47 11.88 5.74
CA GLY A 305 -5.75 12.45 7.05
C GLY A 305 -5.47 11.47 8.17
N VAL A 306 -6.09 10.29 8.12
CA VAL A 306 -5.91 9.24 9.13
C VAL A 306 -4.45 8.80 9.24
N TRP A 307 -3.76 8.59 8.11
CA TRP A 307 -2.36 8.18 8.12
C TRP A 307 -1.42 9.24 8.67
N TYR A 308 -1.71 10.51 8.44
CA TYR A 308 -0.98 11.60 9.09
C TYR A 308 -1.23 11.65 10.60
N LEU A 309 -2.46 11.43 11.07
CA LEU A 309 -2.75 11.36 12.50
C LEU A 309 -2.01 10.19 13.17
N THR A 310 -2.06 8.99 12.60
CA THR A 310 -1.37 7.82 13.16
C THR A 310 0.14 7.97 13.10
N GLU A 311 0.70 8.47 12.00
CA GLU A 311 2.13 8.77 11.87
C GLU A 311 2.56 9.82 12.91
N GLY A 312 1.77 10.89 13.09
CA GLY A 312 2.02 11.92 14.09
C GLY A 312 2.07 11.37 15.51
N SER A 313 1.15 10.48 15.88
CA SER A 313 1.17 9.81 17.19
C SER A 313 2.38 8.88 17.37
N CYS A 314 2.81 8.18 16.32
CA CYS A 314 4.03 7.37 16.31
C CYS A 314 5.30 8.22 16.45
N ILE A 315 5.37 9.36 15.75
CA ILE A 315 6.44 10.36 15.89
C ILE A 315 6.49 10.87 17.32
N LEU A 316 5.34 11.18 17.92
CA LEU A 316 5.27 11.66 19.29
C LEU A 316 5.78 10.62 20.30
N ALA A 317 5.45 9.34 20.08
CA ALA A 317 5.98 8.21 20.86
C ALA A 317 7.49 7.95 20.63
N GLY A 318 8.10 8.53 19.59
CA GLY A 318 9.52 8.36 19.23
C GLY A 318 9.79 7.31 18.15
N MET A 319 8.80 6.47 17.81
CA MET A 319 8.93 5.39 16.82
C MET A 319 9.19 5.90 15.39
N GLY A 320 8.81 7.15 15.08
CA GLY A 320 9.06 7.74 13.75
C GLY A 320 10.52 8.12 13.47
N TYR A 321 11.41 8.05 14.45
CA TYR A 321 12.80 8.49 14.33
C TYR A 321 13.60 7.67 13.31
N ASN A 322 14.30 8.35 12.42
CA ASN A 322 15.08 7.74 11.35
C ASN A 322 16.48 8.36 11.20
N GLY A 323 17.12 8.64 12.34
CA GLY A 323 18.43 9.25 12.36
C GLY A 323 18.41 10.77 12.18
N VAL A 324 19.60 11.32 11.96
CA VAL A 324 19.86 12.75 11.86
C VAL A 324 20.74 13.00 10.65
N ASP A 325 20.46 14.09 9.94
CA ASP A 325 21.36 14.60 8.91
C ASP A 325 22.68 15.06 9.55
N PRO A 326 23.83 14.47 9.19
CA PRO A 326 25.12 14.82 9.77
C PRO A 326 25.57 16.26 9.41
N VAL A 327 25.07 16.82 8.30
CA VAL A 327 25.40 18.17 7.85
C VAL A 327 24.54 19.19 8.58
N THR A 328 23.21 19.04 8.48
CA THR A 328 22.25 20.04 8.97
C THR A 328 21.80 19.83 10.43
N GLY A 329 22.05 18.66 11.02
CA GLY A 329 21.53 18.30 12.34
C GLY A 329 20.01 18.05 12.35
N LYS A 330 19.35 18.03 11.18
CA LYS A 330 17.91 17.82 11.09
C LYS A 330 17.55 16.37 11.39
N VAL A 331 16.62 16.17 12.32
CA VAL A 331 16.08 14.86 12.64
C VAL A 331 15.11 14.41 11.55
N PHE A 332 15.27 13.18 11.08
CA PHE A 332 14.30 12.55 10.18
C PHE A 332 13.23 11.81 11.00
N TRP A 333 11.97 12.13 10.71
CA TRP A 333 10.79 11.56 11.37
C TRP A 333 9.94 10.70 10.42
N ASN A 334 10.58 10.06 9.44
CA ASN A 334 9.92 9.37 8.34
C ASN A 334 10.05 7.83 8.38
N ARG A 335 10.55 7.24 9.48
CA ARG A 335 10.70 5.76 9.58
C ARG A 335 9.38 5.03 9.34
N LEU A 336 8.30 5.62 9.86
CA LEU A 336 6.95 5.06 9.79
C LEU A 336 6.03 5.84 8.85
N GLN A 337 6.59 6.62 7.92
CA GLN A 337 5.79 7.36 6.95
C GLN A 337 4.97 6.38 6.10
N ASN A 338 3.64 6.46 6.16
CA ASN A 338 2.77 5.57 5.40
C ASN A 338 2.24 6.17 4.11
N ILE A 339 2.30 7.51 3.99
CA ILE A 339 1.77 8.24 2.86
C ILE A 339 2.59 9.49 2.55
N ASP A 340 2.70 9.81 1.27
CA ASP A 340 3.11 11.11 0.75
C ASP A 340 2.04 11.64 -0.22
N PRO A 341 1.07 12.43 0.26
CA PRO A 341 0.01 12.98 -0.57
C PRO A 341 0.53 13.81 -1.75
N TRP A 342 1.63 14.54 -1.56
CA TRP A 342 2.19 15.35 -2.64
C TRP A 342 2.78 14.46 -3.73
N ALA A 343 3.53 13.42 -3.36
CA ALA A 343 4.05 12.45 -4.32
C ALA A 343 2.94 11.73 -5.09
N VAL A 344 1.81 11.42 -4.45
CA VAL A 344 0.66 10.78 -5.11
C VAL A 344 -0.05 11.74 -6.06
N GLU A 345 -0.45 12.92 -5.58
CA GLU A 345 -1.26 13.86 -6.34
C GLU A 345 -0.45 14.62 -7.41
N THR A 346 0.89 14.54 -7.41
CA THR A 346 1.75 15.10 -8.48
C THR A 346 2.47 14.04 -9.31
N ALA A 347 2.15 12.76 -9.10
CA ALA A 347 2.81 11.66 -9.80
C ALA A 347 2.64 11.75 -11.32
N GLN A 348 3.77 11.66 -12.02
CA GLN A 348 3.84 11.63 -13.49
C GLN A 348 3.93 10.21 -14.06
N ASN A 349 3.90 9.19 -13.20
CA ASN A 349 3.90 7.80 -13.64
C ASN A 349 3.36 6.90 -12.51
N PRO A 350 2.88 5.68 -12.85
CA PRO A 350 2.35 4.73 -11.87
C PRO A 350 3.32 4.38 -10.73
N ARG A 351 4.63 4.31 -11.03
CA ARG A 351 5.65 3.99 -10.03
C ARG A 351 5.78 5.11 -8.98
N GLY A 352 5.73 6.37 -9.41
CA GLY A 352 5.69 7.53 -8.49
C GLY A 352 4.41 7.54 -7.66
N TYR A 353 3.28 7.29 -8.30
CA TYR A 353 1.97 7.26 -7.65
C TYR A 353 1.93 6.20 -6.53
N LEU A 354 2.28 4.96 -6.84
CA LEU A 354 2.29 3.86 -5.88
C LEU A 354 3.45 3.94 -4.88
N GLY A 355 4.52 4.67 -5.22
CA GLY A 355 5.63 4.94 -4.31
C GLY A 355 5.26 5.89 -3.17
N GLY A 356 4.29 6.79 -3.38
CA GLY A 356 3.75 7.67 -2.33
C GLY A 356 2.52 7.11 -1.60
N TRP A 357 1.91 6.05 -2.13
CA TRP A 357 0.68 5.46 -1.59
C TRP A 357 0.94 4.22 -0.75
N ASN A 358 0.42 4.21 0.49
CA ASN A 358 0.45 3.05 1.40
C ASN A 358 1.86 2.40 1.50
N ILE A 359 2.85 3.23 1.80
CA ILE A 359 4.28 2.95 1.67
C ILE A 359 4.69 1.68 2.43
N ASN A 360 4.22 1.48 3.66
CA ASN A 360 4.60 0.31 4.45
C ASN A 360 4.00 -0.99 3.91
N THR A 361 2.78 -0.94 3.34
CA THR A 361 2.19 -2.10 2.66
C THR A 361 2.97 -2.43 1.39
N SER A 362 3.37 -1.41 0.61
CA SER A 362 4.23 -1.58 -0.56
C SER A 362 5.58 -2.20 -0.20
N ASN A 363 6.19 -1.78 0.93
CA ASN A 363 7.42 -2.37 1.45
C ASN A 363 7.22 -3.81 1.93
N TRP A 364 6.10 -4.11 2.59
CA TRP A 364 5.76 -5.47 3.01
C TRP A 364 5.61 -6.41 1.81
N LEU A 365 4.80 -6.03 0.82
CA LEU A 365 4.60 -6.80 -0.40
C LEU A 365 5.92 -7.02 -1.16
N ARG A 366 6.81 -6.03 -1.18
CA ARG A 366 8.13 -6.20 -1.78
C ARG A 366 9.00 -7.19 -1.00
N ASN A 367 9.22 -6.94 0.30
CA ASN A 367 10.29 -7.60 1.05
C ASN A 367 9.89 -8.96 1.63
N TYR A 368 8.59 -9.19 1.85
CA TYR A 368 8.07 -10.39 2.51
C TYR A 368 7.16 -11.23 1.61
N VAL A 369 6.81 -10.77 0.41
CA VAL A 369 6.07 -11.56 -0.59
C VAL A 369 6.88 -11.67 -1.87
N TYR A 370 7.05 -10.59 -2.61
CA TYR A 370 7.65 -10.58 -3.94
C TYR A 370 9.05 -11.16 -4.03
N LEU A 371 9.96 -10.68 -3.18
CA LEU A 371 11.33 -11.19 -3.13
C LEU A 371 11.40 -12.61 -2.54
N ARG A 372 10.38 -13.03 -1.79
CA ARG A 372 10.32 -14.34 -1.12
C ARG A 372 9.76 -15.45 -2.00
N VAL A 373 8.77 -15.13 -2.84
CA VAL A 373 8.24 -16.06 -3.86
C VAL A 373 9.22 -16.28 -5.02
N THR A 374 10.29 -15.47 -5.10
CA THR A 374 11.33 -15.63 -6.10
C THR A 374 12.38 -16.62 -5.60
N PRO A 375 12.67 -17.71 -6.34
CA PRO A 375 13.72 -18.65 -5.97
C PRO A 375 15.09 -17.96 -5.81
N ARG A 376 15.90 -18.45 -4.87
CA ARG A 376 17.25 -17.91 -4.66
C ARG A 376 18.07 -17.97 -5.95
N GLY A 377 18.83 -16.91 -6.21
CA GLY A 377 19.66 -16.76 -7.42
C GLY A 377 18.89 -16.41 -8.69
N LYS A 378 17.54 -16.41 -8.68
CA LYS A 378 16.73 -15.98 -9.82
C LYS A 378 16.28 -14.53 -9.67
N LYS A 379 16.09 -13.86 -10.81
CA LYS A 379 15.43 -12.56 -10.83
C LYS A 379 13.91 -12.76 -10.70
N PRO A 380 13.22 -11.90 -9.95
CA PRO A 380 11.76 -11.97 -9.85
C PRO A 380 11.09 -11.74 -11.22
N GLY A 381 10.27 -12.69 -11.65
CA GLY A 381 9.57 -12.69 -12.93
C GLY A 381 8.08 -12.28 -12.85
N PHE A 382 7.32 -12.62 -13.91
CA PHE A 382 5.89 -12.29 -14.02
C PHE A 382 5.06 -12.99 -12.95
N ARG A 383 5.36 -14.27 -12.70
CA ARG A 383 4.72 -15.08 -11.64
C ARG A 383 4.86 -14.43 -10.26
N ALA A 384 6.05 -13.92 -9.93
CA ALA A 384 6.28 -13.22 -8.67
C ALA A 384 5.42 -11.93 -8.58
N SER A 385 5.31 -11.21 -9.68
CA SER A 385 4.47 -10.00 -9.77
C SER A 385 2.98 -10.34 -9.59
N LEU A 386 2.47 -11.35 -10.30
CA LEU A 386 1.08 -11.80 -10.22
C LEU A 386 0.74 -12.30 -8.81
N MET A 387 1.59 -13.12 -8.20
CA MET A 387 1.41 -13.56 -6.80
C MET A 387 1.37 -12.38 -5.83
N THR A 388 2.18 -11.34 -6.07
CA THR A 388 2.20 -10.15 -5.20
C THR A 388 0.94 -9.31 -5.36
N PHE A 389 0.47 -9.07 -6.59
CA PHE A 389 -0.79 -8.37 -6.82
C PHE A 389 -2.00 -9.16 -6.31
N GLY A 390 -2.01 -10.48 -6.53
CA GLY A 390 -3.03 -11.37 -5.99
C GLY A 390 -3.06 -11.35 -4.46
N THR A 391 -1.88 -11.40 -3.83
CA THR A 391 -1.74 -11.23 -2.36
C THR A 391 -2.29 -9.89 -1.90
N SER A 392 -1.99 -8.81 -2.62
CA SER A 392 -2.51 -7.47 -2.31
C SER A 392 -4.05 -7.42 -2.43
N ALA A 393 -4.63 -8.01 -3.49
CA ALA A 393 -6.08 -8.10 -3.67
C ALA A 393 -6.75 -8.86 -2.52
N LEU A 394 -6.22 -10.05 -2.20
CA LEU A 394 -6.71 -10.89 -1.11
C LEU A 394 -6.59 -10.17 0.25
N TRP A 395 -5.50 -9.43 0.47
CA TRP A 395 -5.32 -8.62 1.67
C TRP A 395 -6.43 -7.59 1.86
N HIS A 396 -6.88 -6.97 0.76
CA HIS A 396 -8.01 -6.03 0.79
C HIS A 396 -9.38 -6.70 0.99
N GLY A 397 -9.58 -7.92 0.48
CA GLY A 397 -10.78 -8.74 0.72
C GLY A 397 -11.32 -9.42 -0.54
N PHE A 398 -12.60 -9.79 -0.52
CA PHE A 398 -13.25 -10.60 -1.57
C PHE A 398 -14.22 -9.83 -2.47
N TYR A 399 -14.30 -8.50 -2.32
CA TYR A 399 -15.09 -7.68 -3.24
C TYR A 399 -14.45 -7.68 -4.64
N PRO A 400 -15.21 -8.00 -5.71
CA PRO A 400 -14.67 -8.07 -7.08
C PRO A 400 -13.98 -6.79 -7.56
N GLY A 401 -14.42 -5.62 -7.07
CA GLY A 401 -13.83 -4.34 -7.41
C GLY A 401 -12.33 -4.24 -7.08
N TYR A 402 -11.87 -4.88 -5.99
CA TYR A 402 -10.45 -4.91 -5.66
C TYR A 402 -9.62 -5.61 -6.75
N TYR A 403 -10.11 -6.74 -7.24
CA TYR A 403 -9.45 -7.55 -8.26
C TYR A 403 -9.41 -6.81 -9.60
N LEU A 404 -10.52 -6.18 -10.01
CA LEU A 404 -10.56 -5.35 -11.23
C LEU A 404 -9.49 -4.25 -11.21
N SER A 405 -9.39 -3.53 -10.09
CA SER A 405 -8.43 -2.46 -9.93
C SER A 405 -6.98 -2.96 -9.94
N PHE A 406 -6.65 -4.03 -9.23
CA PHE A 406 -5.28 -4.56 -9.18
C PHE A 406 -4.83 -5.14 -10.51
N VAL A 407 -5.70 -5.89 -11.19
CA VAL A 407 -5.41 -6.45 -12.52
C VAL A 407 -5.15 -5.31 -13.50
N LEU A 408 -6.03 -4.31 -13.57
CA LEU A 408 -5.81 -3.16 -14.46
C LEU A 408 -4.53 -2.39 -14.10
N ALA A 409 -4.27 -2.17 -12.80
CA ALA A 409 -3.04 -1.53 -12.33
C ALA A 409 -1.77 -2.29 -12.76
N SER A 410 -1.77 -3.62 -12.87
CA SER A 410 -0.62 -4.37 -13.39
C SER A 410 -0.37 -4.09 -14.88
N PHE A 411 -1.41 -3.97 -15.70
CA PHE A 411 -1.29 -3.64 -17.12
C PHE A 411 -0.83 -2.20 -17.33
N ILE A 412 -1.41 -1.25 -16.57
CA ILE A 412 -1.01 0.17 -16.59
C ILE A 412 0.48 0.33 -16.29
N GLN A 413 0.99 -0.42 -15.32
CA GLN A 413 2.40 -0.36 -14.95
C GLN A 413 3.33 -0.92 -16.01
N THR A 414 2.89 -1.98 -16.70
CA THR A 414 3.58 -2.54 -17.86
C THR A 414 3.65 -1.50 -18.98
N ALA A 415 2.51 -0.89 -19.34
CA ALA A 415 2.45 0.16 -20.36
C ALA A 415 3.35 1.36 -20.00
N ALA A 416 3.29 1.86 -18.77
CA ALA A 416 4.07 3.01 -18.35
C ALA A 416 5.60 2.78 -18.39
N LYS A 417 6.05 1.54 -18.22
CA LYS A 417 7.47 1.20 -18.40
C LYS A 417 7.91 1.36 -19.85
N HIS A 418 7.08 0.96 -20.81
CA HIS A 418 7.40 1.18 -22.22
C HIS A 418 7.51 2.66 -22.55
N TYR A 419 6.59 3.50 -22.08
CA TYR A 419 6.71 4.96 -22.23
C TYR A 419 8.00 5.49 -21.59
N ARG A 420 8.35 5.01 -20.40
CA ARG A 420 9.58 5.45 -19.73
C ARG A 420 10.86 5.04 -20.47
N ARG A 421 10.88 3.85 -21.08
CA ARG A 421 12.04 3.31 -21.81
C ARG A 421 12.15 3.86 -23.23
N HIS A 422 11.04 4.00 -23.94
CA HIS A 422 11.02 4.24 -25.39
C HIS A 422 10.50 5.61 -25.78
N VAL A 423 9.78 6.33 -24.90
CA VAL A 423 9.19 7.65 -25.23
C VAL A 423 9.88 8.78 -24.46
N ARG A 424 10.07 8.62 -23.14
CA ARG A 424 10.76 9.62 -22.31
C ARG A 424 12.13 10.08 -22.85
N PRO A 425 12.99 9.20 -23.41
CA PRO A 425 14.29 9.64 -23.90
C PRO A 425 14.23 10.71 -24.99
N PHE A 426 13.13 10.80 -25.77
CA PHE A 426 12.93 11.88 -26.76
C PHE A 426 12.89 13.29 -26.14
N PHE A 427 12.61 13.37 -24.84
CA PHE A 427 12.49 14.61 -24.09
C PHE A 427 13.69 14.90 -23.18
N LEU A 428 14.73 14.06 -23.26
CA LEU A 428 16.01 14.29 -22.61
C LEU A 428 17.04 14.71 -23.64
N GLU A 429 18.03 15.46 -23.18
CA GLU A 429 19.24 15.72 -23.95
C GLU A 429 20.03 14.42 -24.10
N THR A 430 20.53 14.16 -25.31
CA THR A 430 21.21 12.91 -25.65
C THR A 430 22.60 12.79 -25.04
N ILE A 431 23.22 13.91 -24.69
CA ILE A 431 24.60 13.97 -24.20
C ILE A 431 24.61 13.96 -22.68
N THR A 432 23.93 14.92 -22.06
CA THR A 432 23.93 15.15 -20.60
C THR A 432 22.91 14.30 -19.86
N GLY A 433 21.90 13.75 -20.56
CA GLY A 433 20.74 13.13 -19.93
C GLY A 433 19.79 14.13 -19.25
N ASN A 434 20.08 15.43 -19.31
CA ASN A 434 19.31 16.47 -18.66
C ASN A 434 17.94 16.69 -19.33
N PRO A 435 16.99 17.30 -18.61
CA PRO A 435 15.73 17.76 -19.19
C PRO A 435 15.89 18.67 -20.40
N SER A 436 15.34 18.27 -21.56
CA SER A 436 15.19 19.21 -22.68
C SER A 436 14.09 20.25 -22.38
N PRO A 437 14.04 21.39 -23.10
CA PRO A 437 12.96 22.37 -22.97
C PRO A 437 11.55 21.79 -23.23
N LYS A 438 11.47 20.69 -23.99
CA LYS A 438 10.21 19.99 -24.29
C LYS A 438 9.78 19.05 -23.17
N LYS A 439 10.66 18.73 -22.20
CA LYS A 439 10.35 17.80 -21.11
C LYS A 439 9.17 18.26 -20.26
N LYS A 440 9.00 19.58 -20.07
CA LYS A 440 7.85 20.13 -19.32
C LYS A 440 6.49 19.70 -19.89
N TYR A 441 6.37 19.60 -21.21
CA TYR A 441 5.15 19.14 -21.86
C TYR A 441 4.95 17.63 -21.67
N TYR A 442 6.01 16.84 -21.84
CA TYR A 442 5.98 15.41 -21.54
C TYR A 442 5.59 15.14 -20.08
N ASP A 443 6.14 15.90 -19.14
CA ASP A 443 5.87 15.78 -17.72
C ASP A 443 4.41 16.12 -17.40
N PHE A 444 3.89 17.21 -17.98
CA PHE A 444 2.49 17.61 -17.81
C PHE A 444 1.51 16.59 -18.42
N VAL A 445 1.78 16.08 -19.62
CA VAL A 445 0.97 15.04 -20.26
C VAL A 445 1.03 13.74 -19.46
N SER A 446 2.22 13.36 -18.98
CA SER A 446 2.40 12.15 -18.17
C SER A 446 1.71 12.27 -16.81
N TYR A 447 1.70 13.46 -16.22
CA TYR A 447 0.92 13.80 -15.04
C TYR A 447 -0.58 13.59 -15.28
N LEU A 448 -1.16 14.25 -16.29
CA LEU A 448 -2.59 14.10 -16.62
C LEU A 448 -2.94 12.64 -16.93
N ALA A 449 -2.17 11.97 -17.77
CA ALA A 449 -2.39 10.58 -18.12
C ALA A 449 -2.35 9.68 -16.87
N THR A 450 -1.37 9.86 -15.98
CA THR A 450 -1.26 9.08 -14.74
C THR A 450 -2.46 9.30 -13.83
N GLN A 451 -2.81 10.55 -13.54
CA GLN A 451 -3.91 10.87 -12.63
C GLN A 451 -5.26 10.36 -13.14
N LEU A 452 -5.56 10.58 -14.43
CA LEU A 452 -6.80 10.10 -15.05
C LEU A 452 -6.83 8.57 -15.09
N THR A 453 -5.73 7.92 -15.47
CA THR A 453 -5.65 6.45 -15.49
C THR A 453 -5.91 5.86 -14.10
N PHE A 454 -5.26 6.38 -13.05
CA PHE A 454 -5.42 5.87 -11.69
C PHE A 454 -6.78 6.16 -11.09
N THR A 455 -7.36 7.32 -11.40
CA THR A 455 -8.76 7.62 -11.07
C THR A 455 -9.70 6.55 -11.61
N PHE A 456 -9.58 6.22 -12.90
CA PHE A 456 -10.40 5.17 -13.50
C PHE A 456 -10.09 3.80 -12.86
N ALA A 457 -8.82 3.45 -12.75
CA ALA A 457 -8.40 2.15 -12.24
C ALA A 457 -8.82 1.92 -10.78
N THR A 458 -8.92 2.98 -9.97
CA THR A 458 -9.32 2.91 -8.55
C THR A 458 -10.81 3.14 -8.31
N ALA A 459 -11.62 3.47 -9.32
CA ALA A 459 -13.07 3.58 -9.14
C ALA A 459 -13.70 2.26 -8.60
N PRO A 460 -13.35 1.06 -9.09
CA PRO A 460 -13.85 -0.20 -8.54
C PRO A 460 -13.48 -0.44 -7.07
N PHE A 461 -12.37 0.11 -6.59
CA PHE A 461 -12.00 0.09 -5.17
C PHE A 461 -13.00 0.80 -4.26
N LEU A 462 -13.72 1.77 -4.81
CA LEU A 462 -14.74 2.55 -4.09
C LEU A 462 -16.13 1.94 -4.24
N VAL A 463 -16.44 1.39 -5.42
CA VAL A 463 -17.75 0.81 -5.73
C VAL A 463 -17.90 -0.64 -5.24
N LEU A 464 -16.79 -1.39 -5.15
CA LEU A 464 -16.67 -2.77 -4.62
C LEU A 464 -17.36 -3.86 -5.44
N THR A 465 -18.58 -3.65 -5.92
CA THR A 465 -19.36 -4.65 -6.66
C THR A 465 -18.90 -4.78 -8.11
N LEU A 466 -18.99 -5.97 -8.70
CA LEU A 466 -18.62 -6.20 -10.09
C LEU A 466 -19.49 -5.36 -11.04
N GLN A 467 -20.82 -5.44 -10.90
CA GLN A 467 -21.77 -4.74 -11.75
C GLN A 467 -21.61 -3.22 -11.63
N GLY A 468 -21.53 -2.68 -10.42
CA GLY A 468 -21.35 -1.25 -10.20
C GLY A 468 -20.01 -0.75 -10.75
N SER A 469 -18.95 -1.54 -10.62
CA SER A 469 -17.63 -1.19 -11.15
C SER A 469 -17.62 -1.13 -12.68
N LEU A 470 -18.20 -2.14 -13.33
CA LEU A 470 -18.33 -2.16 -14.80
C LEU A 470 -19.24 -1.05 -15.30
N LEU A 471 -20.32 -0.73 -14.58
CA LEU A 471 -21.19 0.39 -14.88
C LEU A 471 -20.47 1.74 -14.76
N ALA A 472 -19.72 1.96 -13.68
CA ALA A 472 -18.94 3.19 -13.51
C ALA A 472 -17.90 3.36 -14.64
N TRP A 473 -17.24 2.27 -15.05
CA TRP A 473 -16.31 2.27 -16.18
C TRP A 473 -16.99 2.50 -17.53
N SER A 474 -18.16 1.89 -17.78
CA SER A 474 -18.88 2.04 -19.04
C SER A 474 -19.41 3.46 -19.25
N ARG A 475 -19.77 4.16 -18.18
CA ARG A 475 -20.24 5.55 -18.21
C ARG A 475 -19.17 6.56 -18.62
N VAL A 476 -17.90 6.16 -18.57
CA VAL A 476 -16.77 6.90 -19.15
C VAL A 476 -16.11 6.12 -20.30
N TYR A 477 -16.88 5.24 -20.95
CA TYR A 477 -16.51 4.52 -22.18
C TYR A 477 -15.22 3.71 -22.06
N PHE A 478 -14.90 3.20 -20.86
CA PHE A 478 -13.71 2.38 -20.62
C PHE A 478 -12.39 3.04 -21.08
N TYR A 479 -12.31 4.38 -21.11
CA TYR A 479 -11.20 5.09 -21.76
C TYR A 479 -9.82 4.61 -21.30
N ALA A 480 -9.68 4.33 -19.99
CA ALA A 480 -8.39 3.92 -19.45
C ALA A 480 -8.05 2.45 -19.70
N VAL A 481 -9.02 1.59 -19.99
CA VAL A 481 -8.75 0.25 -20.48
C VAL A 481 -8.29 0.35 -21.93
N ILE A 482 -9.03 1.09 -22.75
CA ILE A 482 -8.78 1.23 -24.19
C ILE A 482 -7.37 1.76 -24.43
N TRP A 483 -6.98 2.90 -23.83
CA TRP A 483 -5.64 3.43 -24.07
C TRP A 483 -4.52 2.54 -23.54
N THR A 484 -4.79 1.67 -22.55
CA THR A 484 -3.78 0.80 -21.92
C THR A 484 -3.53 -0.36 -22.86
N VAL A 485 -4.60 -0.96 -23.37
CA VAL A 485 -4.54 -1.99 -24.41
C VAL A 485 -3.88 -1.45 -25.67
N LEU A 486 -4.30 -0.27 -26.17
CA LEU A 486 -3.67 0.35 -27.34
C LEU A 486 -2.18 0.61 -27.13
N SER A 487 -1.78 1.06 -25.94
CA SER A 487 -0.37 1.24 -25.58
C SER A 487 0.40 -0.09 -25.66
N LEU A 488 -0.12 -1.13 -25.01
CA LEU A 488 0.51 -2.45 -25.00
C LEU A 488 0.61 -3.07 -26.40
N VAL A 489 -0.44 -2.94 -27.21
CA VAL A 489 -0.47 -3.39 -28.61
C VAL A 489 0.56 -2.63 -29.43
N PHE A 490 0.62 -1.30 -29.32
CA PHE A 490 1.61 -0.48 -30.01
C PHE A 490 3.04 -0.91 -29.65
N PHE A 491 3.34 -1.11 -28.38
CA PHE A 491 4.68 -1.54 -27.94
C PHE A 491 5.00 -3.01 -28.23
N SER A 492 4.00 -3.82 -28.57
CA SER A 492 4.17 -5.19 -29.08
C SER A 492 4.28 -5.23 -30.61
N SER A 493 4.02 -4.12 -31.29
CA SER A 493 4.10 -3.99 -32.75
C SER A 493 5.51 -3.56 -33.21
N PRO A 494 5.80 -3.62 -34.53
CA PRO A 494 7.02 -3.04 -35.10
C PRO A 494 7.23 -1.55 -34.76
N GLY A 495 6.20 -0.82 -34.34
CA GLY A 495 6.31 0.56 -33.88
C GLY A 495 7.33 0.76 -32.76
N LYS A 496 7.50 -0.23 -31.87
CA LYS A 496 8.56 -0.21 -30.86
C LYS A 496 9.96 -0.22 -31.49
N ALA A 497 10.18 -1.05 -32.51
CA ALA A 497 11.45 -1.13 -33.21
C ALA A 497 11.76 0.20 -33.92
N VAL A 498 10.75 0.82 -34.55
CA VAL A 498 10.88 2.15 -35.16
C VAL A 498 11.28 3.21 -34.13
N LEU A 499 10.65 3.23 -32.94
CA LEU A 499 11.03 4.16 -31.86
C LEU A 499 12.48 3.93 -31.41
N LYS A 500 12.90 2.67 -31.28
CA LYS A 500 14.27 2.32 -30.89
C LYS A 500 15.27 2.78 -31.95
N GLU A 501 15.01 2.53 -33.22
CA GLU A 501 15.85 2.98 -34.34
C GLU A 501 15.96 4.51 -34.38
N GLN A 502 14.86 5.23 -34.14
CA GLN A 502 14.89 6.69 -34.06
C GLN A 502 15.72 7.19 -32.86
N LEU A 503 15.64 6.52 -31.71
CA LEU A 503 16.47 6.84 -30.55
C LEU A 503 17.95 6.58 -30.84
N GLU A 504 18.28 5.46 -31.46
CA GLU A 504 19.64 5.12 -31.87
C GLU A 504 20.18 6.11 -32.91
N LYS A 505 19.39 6.51 -33.92
CA LYS A 505 19.77 7.58 -34.86
C LYS A 505 20.04 8.91 -34.15
N ARG A 506 19.22 9.25 -33.15
CA ARG A 506 19.39 10.48 -32.36
C ARG A 506 20.65 10.42 -31.50
N GLN A 507 20.95 9.25 -30.91
CA GLN A 507 22.16 9.01 -30.13
C GLN A 507 23.40 8.97 -31.02
N GLY A 508 23.36 8.30 -32.18
CA GLY A 508 24.47 8.26 -33.14
C GLY A 508 24.81 9.65 -33.70
N ARG A 509 23.80 10.49 -33.99
CA ARG A 509 24.00 11.92 -34.33
C ARG A 509 24.63 12.71 -33.18
N ALA A 510 24.35 12.34 -31.93
CA ALA A 510 24.96 12.96 -30.76
C ALA A 510 26.39 12.44 -30.50
N SER A 511 26.65 11.14 -30.69
CA SER A 511 27.97 10.51 -30.62
C SER A 511 28.94 11.06 -31.67
N ALA A 512 28.46 11.41 -32.88
CA ALA A 512 29.27 12.13 -33.87
C ALA A 512 29.67 13.55 -33.42
N LYS A 513 28.90 14.18 -32.53
CA LYS A 513 29.26 15.44 -31.85
C LYS A 513 30.12 15.23 -30.58
N LEU A 514 30.26 13.98 -30.12
CA LEU A 514 30.80 13.62 -28.80
C LEU A 514 32.33 13.38 -28.77
N VAL A 515 33.06 13.64 -29.86
CA VAL A 515 34.54 13.78 -29.78
C VAL A 515 34.94 14.97 -28.88
N ARG A 516 33.97 15.78 -28.43
CA ARG A 516 34.16 16.81 -27.41
C ARG A 516 33.14 16.67 -26.28
N SER A 517 33.65 16.26 -25.12
CA SER A 517 33.08 16.26 -23.77
C SER A 517 32.09 15.15 -23.38
N ILE A 518 32.52 14.42 -22.34
CA ILE A 518 31.84 13.33 -21.64
C ILE A 518 31.14 13.92 -20.42
N SER A 519 29.90 13.51 -20.15
CA SER A 519 29.41 13.33 -18.78
C SER A 519 28.08 12.57 -18.75
N THR A 520 28.08 11.56 -17.88
CA THR A 520 27.07 10.55 -17.59
C THR A 520 26.06 11.08 -16.56
N ASP A 521 24.78 10.72 -16.66
CA ASP A 521 23.98 10.63 -15.44
C ASP A 521 22.84 9.60 -15.47
N SER A 522 22.72 8.87 -14.35
CA SER A 522 21.92 7.65 -14.22
C SER A 522 21.23 7.56 -12.85
N LEU A 523 20.00 7.02 -12.85
CA LEU A 523 19.44 6.15 -11.80
C LEU A 523 19.13 6.72 -10.39
N THR A 524 18.00 7.42 -10.23
CA THR A 524 17.37 7.66 -8.91
C THR A 524 16.31 6.61 -8.48
N GLY A 525 16.11 5.54 -9.26
CA GLY A 525 15.08 4.51 -8.98
C GLY A 525 15.66 3.10 -8.91
N LYS A 526 16.50 2.79 -7.90
CA LYS A 526 17.22 1.51 -7.83
C LYS A 526 16.42 0.32 -7.31
N GLU A 527 15.20 0.45 -6.80
CA GLU A 527 14.52 -0.67 -6.10
C GLU A 527 13.10 -1.02 -6.65
N PRO A 528 12.71 -2.31 -6.72
CA PRO A 528 11.33 -2.74 -7.01
C PRO A 528 10.31 -2.07 -6.05
N ILE A 529 9.11 -1.77 -6.53
CA ILE A 529 7.99 -1.26 -5.69
C ILE A 529 6.82 -2.23 -5.87
N LEU A 530 6.07 -2.56 -4.82
CA LEU A 530 4.80 -3.32 -4.90
C LEU A 530 4.86 -4.62 -5.75
N GLY A 531 5.94 -5.39 -5.59
CA GLY A 531 6.12 -6.63 -6.34
C GLY A 531 6.35 -6.48 -7.83
N ILE A 532 6.83 -5.34 -8.28
CA ILE A 532 7.06 -5.07 -9.70
C ILE A 532 8.55 -5.14 -9.98
N SER A 533 8.92 -6.02 -10.90
CA SER A 533 10.32 -6.20 -11.27
C SER A 533 10.88 -4.95 -11.92
N LYS A 534 12.20 -4.88 -12.02
CA LYS A 534 12.83 -3.85 -12.87
C LYS A 534 12.57 -4.11 -14.35
N ASP A 535 12.26 -5.35 -14.73
CA ASP A 535 12.18 -5.82 -16.11
C ASP A 535 10.92 -6.64 -16.43
N ILE A 536 9.73 -6.08 -16.13
CA ILE A 536 8.42 -6.69 -16.43
C ILE A 536 8.29 -7.10 -17.91
N GLU A 537 9.03 -6.46 -18.81
CA GLU A 537 9.01 -6.79 -20.23
C GLU A 537 9.69 -8.12 -20.52
N GLY A 538 10.87 -8.36 -19.93
CA GLY A 538 11.49 -9.68 -19.92
C GLY A 538 10.58 -10.70 -19.26
N ASP A 539 9.98 -10.35 -18.13
CA ASP A 539 9.06 -11.21 -17.40
C ASP A 539 7.79 -11.58 -18.19
N PHE A 540 7.20 -10.62 -18.91
CA PHE A 540 6.00 -10.82 -19.71
C PHE A 540 6.31 -11.63 -20.96
N ASN A 541 7.43 -11.36 -21.62
CA ASN A 541 7.90 -12.17 -22.74
C ASN A 541 8.22 -13.59 -22.28
N GLU A 542 8.89 -13.76 -21.14
CA GLU A 542 9.11 -15.07 -20.49
C GLU A 542 7.78 -15.76 -20.21
N ALA A 543 6.77 -15.05 -19.69
CA ALA A 543 5.45 -15.61 -19.45
C ALA A 543 4.74 -16.03 -20.75
N VAL A 544 4.83 -15.23 -21.81
CA VAL A 544 4.27 -15.57 -23.13
C VAL A 544 4.97 -16.80 -23.71
N GLU A 545 6.29 -16.87 -23.62
CA GLU A 545 7.06 -18.03 -24.08
C GLU A 545 6.77 -19.28 -23.21
N GLU A 546 6.59 -19.13 -21.90
CA GLU A 546 6.20 -20.22 -21.00
C GLU A 546 4.79 -20.74 -21.34
N ILE A 547 3.83 -19.85 -21.59
CA ILE A 547 2.46 -20.23 -22.02
C ILE A 547 2.50 -20.94 -23.36
N LYS A 548 3.28 -20.43 -24.33
CA LYS A 548 3.47 -21.09 -25.64
C LYS A 548 4.05 -22.49 -25.45
N ALA A 549 5.11 -22.63 -24.64
CA ALA A 549 5.73 -23.93 -24.36
C ALA A 549 4.77 -24.90 -23.68
N GLU A 550 3.93 -24.45 -22.75
CA GLU A 550 2.92 -25.28 -22.09
C GLU A 550 1.80 -25.70 -23.06
N MET A 551 1.36 -24.79 -23.94
CA MET A 551 0.40 -25.09 -25.00
C MET A 551 0.97 -26.11 -25.99
N GLU A 552 2.23 -25.95 -26.41
CA GLU A 552 2.93 -26.90 -27.27
C GLU A 552 3.07 -28.27 -26.60
N MET A 553 3.40 -28.33 -25.30
CA MET A 553 3.44 -29.59 -24.56
C MET A 553 2.08 -30.26 -24.47
N ARG A 554 1.00 -29.51 -24.23
CA ARG A 554 -0.38 -30.04 -24.26
C ARG A 554 -0.75 -30.56 -25.65
N GLN A 555 -0.43 -29.81 -26.70
CA GLN A 555 -0.67 -30.26 -28.08
C GLN A 555 0.11 -31.55 -28.39
N ARG A 556 1.37 -31.67 -27.95
CA ARG A 556 2.16 -32.90 -28.09
C ARG A 556 1.53 -34.07 -27.34
N LYS A 557 1.06 -33.87 -26.10
CA LYS A 557 0.34 -34.90 -25.34
C LYS A 557 -0.94 -35.36 -26.03
N VAL A 558 -1.78 -34.43 -26.47
CA VAL A 558 -3.03 -34.73 -27.20
C VAL A 558 -2.72 -35.50 -28.49
N LYS A 559 -1.68 -35.10 -29.22
CA LYS A 559 -1.26 -35.80 -30.44
C LYS A 559 -0.78 -37.22 -30.16
N ALA A 560 0.01 -37.43 -29.10
CA ALA A 560 0.46 -38.75 -28.67
C ALA A 560 -0.70 -39.65 -28.23
N GLU A 561 -1.71 -39.10 -27.55
CA GLU A 561 -2.93 -39.83 -27.17
C GLU A 561 -3.75 -40.26 -28.40
N ILE A 562 -3.89 -39.38 -29.39
CA ILE A 562 -4.57 -39.68 -30.66
C ILE A 562 -3.83 -40.77 -31.43
N GLU A 563 -2.50 -40.70 -31.51
CA GLU A 563 -1.67 -41.71 -32.18
C GLU A 563 -1.73 -43.06 -31.46
N ALA A 564 -1.70 -43.08 -30.13
CA ALA A 564 -1.88 -44.30 -29.33
C ALA A 564 -3.27 -44.93 -29.53
N HIS A 565 -4.32 -44.11 -29.66
CA HIS A 565 -5.67 -44.59 -29.92
C HIS A 565 -5.83 -45.17 -31.34
N LYS A 566 -5.23 -44.53 -32.34
CA LYS A 566 -5.19 -45.03 -33.73
C LYS A 566 -4.36 -46.31 -33.87
N ALA A 567 -3.27 -46.45 -33.11
CA ALA A 567 -2.47 -47.66 -33.09
C ALA A 567 -3.26 -48.84 -32.50
N LYS A 568 -3.98 -48.63 -31.37
CA LYS A 568 -4.86 -49.64 -30.78
C LYS A 568 -6.00 -50.07 -31.70
N ALA A 569 -6.59 -49.13 -32.45
CA ALA A 569 -7.66 -49.41 -33.41
C ALA A 569 -7.20 -50.13 -34.69
N LYS A 570 -5.89 -50.26 -34.94
CA LYS A 570 -5.33 -51.03 -36.06
C LYS A 570 -4.87 -52.43 -35.68
N THR A 571 -4.81 -52.74 -34.38
CA THR A 571 -4.33 -54.02 -33.84
C THR A 571 -5.42 -54.87 -33.19
N GLY A 572 -6.67 -54.40 -33.19
CA GLY A 572 -7.87 -55.18 -32.86
C GLY A 572 -8.79 -55.17 -34.06
#